data_AF-A0A8B6BJX2-F1
#
_entry.id   AF-A0A8B6BJX2-F1
#
_cell.length_a   1.000
_cell.length_b   1.000
_cell.length_c   1.000
_cell.angle_alpha   90.00
_cell.angle_beta   90.00
_cell.angle_gamma   90.00
#
_symmetry.space_group_name_H-M   'P 1'
#
loop_
_entity.id
_entity.type
_entity.pdbx_description
1 polymer ?
#
loop_
_entity_poly.entity_id
_entity_poly.type
_entity_poly.pdbx_seq_one_letter_code
_entity_poly.pdbx_strand_id
1 'polypeptide(L)'
;MATKTNPECDDCNCRKQQEEFKKREELKPKPVVVVEVDTAPLHDENPFEEELKQAEREKPQLTEGVTVAYTKPAKSATNDTSETVGDVSRQSLDELMKQMQSL
;
A
#
# COMPACT_ATOMS: atom_id res chain seq x y z
N MET A 1 2.67 23.80 13.64
CA MET A 1 3.98 24.45 13.89
C MET A 1 4.79 23.51 14.77
N ALA A 2 6.05 23.22 14.42
CA ALA A 2 6.93 22.36 15.22
C ALA A 2 8.13 23.18 15.69
N THR A 3 8.41 23.15 16.99
CA THR A 3 9.56 23.83 17.61
C THR A 3 10.76 22.88 17.65
N LYS A 4 11.95 23.38 17.32
CA LYS A 4 13.20 22.62 17.43
C LYS A 4 13.63 22.47 18.88
N THR A 5 14.36 21.40 19.19
CA THR A 5 14.93 21.17 20.53
C THR A 5 16.13 22.07 20.80
N ASN A 6 16.32 22.49 22.06
CA ASN A 6 17.49 23.25 22.49
C ASN A 6 18.71 22.31 22.72
N PRO A 7 19.86 22.52 22.06
CA PRO A 7 21.06 21.69 22.25
C PRO A 7 21.64 21.78 23.68
N GLU A 8 21.58 22.95 24.31
CA GLU A 8 22.05 23.18 25.68
C GLU A 8 20.85 23.20 26.63
N CYS A 9 20.07 22.12 26.62
CA CYS A 9 19.02 21.93 27.61
C CYS A 9 19.65 21.52 28.96
N ASP A 10 19.18 22.14 30.05
CA ASP A 10 19.63 21.84 31.41
C ASP A 10 19.31 20.40 31.85
N ASP A 11 18.31 19.77 31.22
CA ASP A 11 17.98 18.37 31.48
C ASP A 11 18.92 17.41 30.75
N CYS A 12 19.68 16.64 31.54
CA CYS A 12 20.56 15.57 31.07
C CYS A 12 19.87 14.53 30.17
N ASN A 13 18.60 14.20 30.45
CA ASN A 13 17.85 13.22 29.64
C ASN A 13 17.43 13.82 28.30
N CYS A 14 17.13 15.11 28.25
CA CYS A 14 16.81 15.79 27.00
C CYS A 14 17.97 15.68 26.00
N ARG A 15 19.20 15.91 26.44
CA ARG A 15 20.39 15.80 25.58
C ARG A 15 20.64 14.37 25.08
N LYS A 16 20.48 13.36 25.96
CA LYS A 16 20.61 11.94 25.57
C LYS A 16 19.61 11.54 24.49
N GLN A 17 18.34 11.95 24.64
CA GLN A 17 17.29 11.69 23.65
C GLN A 17 17.59 12.38 22.31
N GLN A 18 18.17 13.59 22.34
CA GLN A 18 18.58 14.30 21.11
C GLN A 18 19.71 13.56 20.38
N GLU A 19 20.69 13.03 21.10
CA GLU A 19 21.77 12.21 20.51
C GLU A 19 21.23 10.91 19.91
N GLU A 20 20.34 10.22 20.62
CA GLU A 20 19.70 9.01 20.09
C GLU A 20 18.84 9.30 18.88
N PHE A 21 18.11 10.41 18.88
CA PHE A 21 17.30 10.83 17.76
C PHE A 21 18.16 11.08 16.51
N LYS A 22 19.28 11.80 16.64
CA LYS A 22 20.24 12.00 15.53
C LYS A 22 20.76 10.68 14.97
N LYS A 23 21.17 9.74 15.84
CA LYS A 23 21.61 8.40 15.42
C LYS A 23 20.51 7.64 14.67
N ARG A 24 19.26 7.73 15.16
CA ARG A 24 18.10 7.11 14.49
C ARG A 24 17.80 7.76 13.14
N GLU A 25 18.00 9.07 12.99
CA GLU A 25 17.84 9.76 11.70
C GLU A 25 18.95 9.42 10.71
N GLU A 26 20.19 9.24 11.17
CA GLU A 26 21.32 8.80 10.33
C GLU A 26 21.16 7.35 9.85
N LEU A 27 20.58 6.48 10.70
CA LEU A 27 20.28 5.09 10.37
C LEU A 27 19.02 4.93 9.52
N LYS A 28 18.11 5.91 9.53
CA LYS A 28 16.97 5.89 8.63
C LYS A 28 17.51 6.04 7.20
N PRO A 29 17.20 5.10 6.29
CA PRO A 29 17.56 5.28 4.90
C PRO A 29 16.96 6.61 4.45
N LYS A 30 17.81 7.53 3.98
CA LYS A 30 17.36 8.82 3.45
C LYS A 30 16.29 8.50 2.41
N PRO A 31 15.09 9.09 2.48
CA PRO A 31 14.13 8.91 1.41
C PRO A 31 14.84 9.37 0.15
N VAL A 32 15.11 8.42 -0.74
CA VAL A 32 15.41 8.73 -2.14
C VAL A 32 14.27 9.64 -2.52
N VAL A 33 14.60 10.88 -2.90
CA VAL A 33 13.64 11.80 -3.48
C VAL A 33 13.20 11.11 -4.77
N VAL A 34 12.16 10.29 -4.65
CA VAL A 34 11.37 9.85 -5.77
C VAL A 34 10.78 11.16 -6.25
N VAL A 35 11.39 11.70 -7.30
CA VAL A 35 10.76 12.71 -8.11
C VAL A 35 9.36 12.16 -8.35
N GLU A 36 8.36 12.82 -7.77
CA GLU A 36 6.96 12.64 -8.13
C GLU A 36 6.88 13.07 -9.59
N VAL A 37 7.27 12.16 -10.49
CA VAL A 37 6.79 12.21 -11.84
C VAL A 37 5.32 11.94 -11.65
N ASP A 38 4.51 12.99 -11.79
CA ASP A 38 3.07 12.89 -11.95
C ASP A 38 2.82 11.95 -13.14
N THR A 39 2.78 10.65 -12.87
CA THR A 39 2.23 9.65 -13.76
C THR A 39 0.72 9.60 -13.53
N ALA A 40 0.07 10.77 -13.41
CA ALA A 40 -1.30 10.84 -13.85
C ALA A 40 -1.27 10.39 -15.31
N PRO A 41 -2.05 9.38 -15.73
CA PRO A 41 -2.10 9.02 -17.14
C PRO A 41 -2.70 10.20 -17.89
N LEU A 42 -1.86 11.09 -18.44
CA LEU A 42 -2.29 12.14 -19.37
C LEU A 42 -2.88 11.46 -20.60
N HIS A 43 -4.19 11.23 -20.58
CA HIS A 43 -4.96 10.90 -21.77
C HIS A 43 -5.46 12.25 -22.27
N ASP A 44 -4.72 12.84 -23.21
CA ASP A 44 -4.96 14.22 -23.65
C ASP A 44 -6.36 14.44 -24.25
N GLU A 45 -7.08 13.38 -24.61
CA GLU A 45 -8.54 13.32 -24.77
C GLU A 45 -8.88 11.84 -25.07
N ASN A 46 -9.57 11.14 -24.17
CA ASN A 46 -10.04 9.78 -24.44
C ASN A 46 -11.50 9.84 -24.96
N PRO A 47 -11.73 9.68 -26.28
CA PRO A 47 -13.07 9.82 -26.87
C PRO A 47 -14.05 8.72 -26.42
N PHE A 48 -13.58 7.69 -25.70
CA PHE A 48 -14.39 6.59 -25.19
C PHE A 48 -14.75 6.72 -23.70
N GLU A 49 -14.44 7.84 -23.04
CA GLU A 49 -14.85 8.06 -21.65
C GLU A 49 -16.36 8.07 -21.45
N GLU A 50 -17.11 8.51 -22.46
CA GLU A 50 -18.57 8.52 -22.43
C GLU A 50 -19.15 7.09 -22.50
N GLU A 51 -18.51 6.18 -23.22
CA GLU A 51 -18.92 4.78 -23.33
C GLU A 51 -18.72 4.03 -22.00
N LEU A 52 -17.66 4.34 -21.26
CA LEU A 52 -17.45 3.79 -19.91
C LEU A 52 -18.56 4.21 -18.95
N LYS A 53 -18.98 5.48 -19.01
CA LYS A 53 -20.09 6.01 -18.20
C LYS A 53 -21.44 5.45 -18.65
N GLN A 54 -21.62 5.16 -19.94
CA GLN A 54 -22.82 4.49 -20.46
C GLN A 54 -22.90 3.01 -20.08
N ALA A 55 -21.77 2.30 -20.05
CA ALA A 55 -21.69 0.92 -19.58
C ALA A 55 -21.93 0.77 -18.08
N GLU A 56 -21.79 1.86 -17.31
CA GLU A 56 -22.10 1.92 -15.88
C GLU A 56 -23.57 2.26 -15.59
N ARG A 57 -24.41 2.47 -16.63
CA ARG A 57 -25.84 2.70 -16.45
C ARG A 57 -26.52 1.49 -15.81
N GLU A 58 -27.56 1.79 -15.04
CA GLU A 58 -28.33 0.82 -14.26
C GLU A 58 -28.88 -0.32 -15.14
N LYS A 59 -28.87 -1.53 -14.57
CA LYS A 59 -29.37 -2.74 -15.23
C LYS A 59 -30.86 -2.54 -15.59
N PRO A 60 -31.29 -2.83 -16.82
CA PRO A 60 -32.71 -2.78 -17.16
C PRO A 60 -33.49 -3.83 -16.33
N GLN A 61 -34.74 -3.51 -15.98
CA GLN A 61 -35.58 -4.42 -15.20
C GLN A 61 -36.02 -5.59 -16.07
N LEU A 62 -35.47 -6.78 -15.80
CA LEU A 62 -35.75 -8.02 -16.53
C LEU A 62 -36.88 -8.82 -15.85
N THR A 63 -37.64 -9.56 -16.65
CA THR A 63 -38.64 -10.54 -16.17
C THR A 63 -37.96 -11.74 -15.52
N GLU A 64 -38.68 -12.43 -14.63
CA GLU A 64 -38.17 -13.62 -13.93
C GLU A 64 -37.66 -14.67 -14.93
N GLY A 65 -36.42 -15.14 -14.73
CA GLY A 65 -35.79 -16.18 -15.55
C GLY A 65 -34.81 -15.70 -16.64
N VAL A 66 -34.66 -14.39 -16.87
CA VAL A 66 -33.68 -13.85 -17.83
C VAL A 66 -32.52 -13.21 -17.08
N THR A 67 -31.28 -13.56 -17.44
CA THR A 67 -30.06 -13.00 -16.84
C THR A 67 -29.18 -12.34 -17.91
N VAL A 68 -28.48 -11.27 -17.53
CA VAL A 68 -27.54 -10.58 -18.42
C VAL A 68 -26.16 -11.22 -18.30
N ALA A 69 -25.65 -11.77 -19.42
CA ALA A 69 -24.40 -12.54 -19.43
C ALA A 69 -23.12 -11.70 -19.34
N TYR A 70 -23.19 -10.37 -19.54
CA TYR A 70 -22.02 -9.51 -19.68
C TYR A 70 -22.04 -8.27 -18.76
N THR A 71 -22.67 -8.35 -17.58
CA THR A 71 -22.57 -7.28 -16.57
C THR A 71 -21.31 -7.46 -15.73
N LYS A 72 -20.52 -6.39 -15.56
CA LYS A 72 -19.41 -6.38 -14.60
C LYS A 72 -19.92 -6.77 -13.20
N PRO A 73 -19.20 -7.63 -12.45
CA PRO A 73 -19.56 -7.91 -11.07
C PRO A 73 -19.55 -6.61 -10.26
N ALA A 74 -20.51 -6.45 -9.35
CA ALA A 74 -20.42 -5.36 -8.37
C ALA A 74 -19.12 -5.53 -7.59
N LYS A 75 -18.35 -4.45 -7.44
CA LYS A 75 -17.17 -4.44 -6.56
C LYS A 75 -17.70 -4.69 -5.15
N SER A 76 -17.65 -5.93 -4.68
CA SER A 76 -17.95 -6.21 -3.29
C SER A 76 -16.86 -5.53 -2.47
N ALA A 77 -17.26 -4.58 -1.64
CA ALA A 77 -16.42 -4.06 -0.55
C ALA A 77 -16.29 -5.18 0.51
N THR A 78 -15.63 -6.26 0.14
CA THR A 78 -15.33 -7.38 1.01
C THR A 78 -13.86 -7.70 0.81
N ASN A 79 -13.07 -7.11 1.71
CA ASN A 79 -11.77 -7.55 2.18
C ASN A 79 -10.86 -8.18 1.11
N ASP A 80 -9.76 -7.51 0.83
CA ASP A 80 -8.53 -8.10 0.32
C ASP A 80 -7.99 -9.16 1.30
N THR A 81 -8.74 -10.25 1.54
CA THR A 81 -8.16 -11.53 1.89
C THR A 81 -7.63 -12.10 0.59
N SER A 82 -6.43 -11.63 0.26
CA SER A 82 -5.46 -12.32 -0.58
C SER A 82 -5.64 -13.82 -0.39
N GLU A 83 -6.21 -14.47 -1.41
CA GLU A 83 -6.12 -15.91 -1.61
C GLU A 83 -4.68 -16.23 -2.03
N THR A 84 -3.73 -15.94 -1.15
CA THR A 84 -2.36 -16.44 -1.22
C THR A 84 -2.36 -17.80 -0.56
N VAL A 85 -2.36 -18.82 -1.42
CA VAL A 85 -1.83 -20.18 -1.19
C VAL A 85 -1.77 -20.56 0.28
N GLY A 86 -2.77 -21.33 0.71
CA GLY A 86 -2.83 -21.90 2.05
C GLY A 86 -1.53 -22.58 2.46
N ASP A 87 -1.04 -22.18 3.63
CA ASP A 87 -0.31 -22.99 4.61
C ASP A 87 0.94 -23.77 4.10
N VAL A 88 1.67 -23.25 3.12
CA VAL A 88 3.02 -23.78 2.79
C VAL A 88 4.07 -22.85 3.39
N SER A 89 4.63 -23.31 4.52
CA SER A 89 5.78 -22.78 5.27
C SER A 89 5.44 -22.00 6.54
N ARG A 90 4.86 -22.69 7.52
CA ARG A 90 4.95 -22.32 8.96
C ARG A 90 6.37 -22.44 9.53
N GLN A 91 7.39 -22.55 8.69
CA GLN A 91 8.78 -22.60 9.13
C GLN A 91 9.29 -21.17 9.26
N SER A 92 9.80 -20.81 10.44
CA SER A 92 10.50 -19.54 10.60
C SER A 92 11.79 -19.56 9.76
N LEU A 93 12.21 -18.40 9.27
CA LEU A 93 13.43 -18.24 8.46
C LEU A 93 14.65 -18.90 9.15
N ASP A 94 14.72 -18.82 10.48
CA ASP A 94 15.78 -19.41 11.29
C ASP A 94 15.82 -20.94 11.24
N GLU A 95 14.66 -21.59 11.10
CA GLU A 95 14.57 -23.04 10.99
C GLU A 95 15.04 -23.54 9.62
N LEU A 96 14.74 -22.79 8.56
CA LEU A 96 15.23 -23.06 7.21
C LEU A 96 16.76 -22.94 7.13
N MET A 97 17.35 -21.93 7.79
CA MET A 97 18.82 -21.74 7.80
C MET A 97 19.55 -22.87 8.53
N LYS A 98 18.98 -23.39 9.64
CA LYS A 98 19.57 -24.55 10.33
C LYS A 98 19.56 -25.80 9.47
N GLN A 99 18.48 -26.04 8.72
CA GLN A 99 18.39 -27.22 7.86
C GLN A 99 19.44 -27.19 6.73
N MET A 100 19.67 -26.02 6.12
CA MET A 100 20.69 -25.85 5.07
C MET A 100 22.13 -25.96 5.59
N GLN A 101 22.38 -25.70 6.87
CA GLN A 101 23.70 -25.92 7.49
C GLN A 101 23.99 -27.39 7.82
N SER A 102 22.96 -28.24 7.88
CA SER A 102 23.09 -29.66 8.25
C SER A 102 23.24 -30.62 7.07
N LEU A 103 23.28 -30.09 5.84
CA LEU A 103 23.60 -30.79 4.59
C LEU A 103 25.07 -30.54 4.23
#